data_AF-A0A847CG45-F1
#
_entry.id   AF-A0A847CG45-F1
#
_cell.length_a   1.000
_cell.length_b   1.000
_cell.length_c   1.000
_cell.angle_alpha   90.00
_cell.angle_beta   90.00
_cell.angle_gamma   90.00
#
_symmetry.space_group_name_H-M   'P 1'
#
loop_
_entity.id
_entity.type
_entity.pdbx_description
1 polymer ?
#
loop_
_entity_poly.entity_id
_entity_poly.type
_entity_poly.pdbx_seq_one_letter_code
_entity_poly.pdbx_strand_id
1 'polypeptide(L)'
;MIDEINQNFELNSKRAIPHVTLAGPFSTNDETKLIRDFNWLCSNYSLMDFEVNGFNTFEENKVIFLDINPSREMDEFRWNLAQTLEPYCQLNKFDYERKYEFHTTIAIKLLDDEFKRIKKYVERKKGLKFKYKMIRATLVKDQFILREYDFLLRRPLSRELALDRDIYAHTLNLLSAYFEGSYNPGEYISERIEIPQKSLIENIKSVFRKSKVFVTSDLHLDHANIIKYCKRPFLDTADMNKVLVRNWNNTVSNKDTVYFLGDLAYGRGSRTADYWLKQLNGKVFFIKGNHDVSNEIKLYDDFILEYANYKFFLTHRPENIPSGWNDWAICGHSHNNNLHEYPFIDKENKRINVSVELTKYKPVDMDFILEQLEK
;
A
#
# COMPACT_ATOMS: atom_id res chain seq x y z
N MET A 1 -0.42 18.84 -26.89
CA MET A 1 0.26 18.05 -27.94
C MET A 1 -0.63 16.95 -28.50
N ILE A 2 -1.20 16.11 -27.65
CA ILE A 2 -2.19 15.10 -28.06
C ILE A 2 -3.46 15.77 -28.59
N ASP A 3 -3.94 16.80 -27.91
CA ASP A 3 -5.09 17.61 -28.36
C ASP A 3 -4.84 18.33 -29.70
N GLU A 4 -3.60 18.76 -29.94
CA GLU A 4 -3.20 19.41 -31.20
C GLU A 4 -3.28 18.43 -32.38
N ILE A 5 -2.83 17.18 -32.20
CA ILE A 5 -2.95 16.13 -33.23
C ILE A 5 -4.42 15.77 -33.46
N ASN A 6 -5.19 15.60 -32.38
CA ASN A 6 -6.61 15.30 -32.48
C ASN A 6 -7.39 16.39 -33.24
N GLN A 7 -7.08 17.67 -32.99
CA GLN A 7 -7.70 18.80 -33.68
C GLN A 7 -7.28 18.88 -35.15
N ASN A 8 -5.99 18.71 -35.45
CA ASN A 8 -5.46 18.88 -36.82
C ASN A 8 -5.86 17.76 -37.80
N PHE A 9 -6.23 16.59 -37.29
CA PHE A 9 -6.51 15.40 -38.11
C PHE A 9 -7.90 14.79 -37.88
N GLU A 10 -8.79 15.49 -37.16
CA GLU A 10 -10.19 15.09 -36.96
C GLU A 10 -10.37 13.63 -36.51
N LEU A 11 -9.45 13.14 -35.67
CA LEU A 11 -9.43 11.75 -35.24
C LEU A 11 -10.71 11.43 -34.44
N ASN A 12 -11.63 10.67 -35.05
CA ASN A 12 -12.95 10.42 -34.50
C ASN A 12 -12.87 9.70 -33.14
N SER A 13 -13.57 10.29 -32.17
CA SER A 13 -13.38 10.21 -30.72
C SER A 13 -13.72 8.88 -30.01
N LYS A 14 -13.45 7.71 -30.58
CA LYS A 14 -13.27 6.48 -29.75
C LYS A 14 -11.89 6.52 -29.11
N ARG A 15 -11.70 7.53 -28.24
CA ARG A 15 -10.43 8.04 -27.72
C ARG A 15 -9.64 6.95 -27.01
N ALA A 16 -8.46 6.62 -27.52
CA ALA A 16 -7.42 6.08 -26.66
C ALA A 16 -7.09 7.20 -25.64
N ILE A 17 -7.53 7.04 -24.40
CA ILE A 17 -7.04 7.89 -23.31
C ILE A 17 -5.54 7.63 -23.24
N PRO A 18 -4.66 8.64 -23.41
CA PRO A 18 -3.23 8.41 -23.38
C PRO A 18 -2.83 7.80 -22.04
N HIS A 19 -2.37 6.56 -22.07
CA HIS A 19 -1.92 5.81 -20.90
C HIS A 19 -0.65 5.07 -21.27
N VAL A 20 0.18 4.81 -20.27
CA VAL A 20 1.33 3.92 -20.42
C VAL A 20 0.90 2.55 -19.92
N THR A 21 0.88 1.57 -20.82
CA THR A 21 0.53 0.19 -20.46
C THR A 21 1.67 -0.41 -19.65
N LEU A 22 1.38 -0.91 -18.45
CA LEU A 22 2.36 -1.57 -17.57
C LEU A 22 2.31 -3.10 -17.67
N ALA A 23 1.12 -3.64 -17.91
CA ALA A 23 0.89 -5.03 -18.27
C ALA A 23 -0.18 -5.04 -19.38
N GLY A 24 0.01 -5.86 -20.42
CA GLY A 24 -0.96 -5.97 -21.49
C GLY A 24 -2.30 -6.55 -21.01
N PRO A 25 -3.34 -6.62 -21.86
CA PRO A 25 -4.61 -7.24 -21.49
C PRO A 25 -4.42 -8.68 -20.99
N PHE A 26 -4.99 -9.02 -19.83
CA PHE A 26 -4.83 -10.33 -19.20
C PHE A 26 -6.15 -10.85 -18.62
N SER A 27 -6.20 -12.14 -18.28
CA SER A 27 -7.31 -12.76 -17.56
C SER A 27 -6.88 -13.24 -16.18
N THR A 28 -7.82 -13.34 -15.23
CA THR A 28 -7.60 -13.91 -13.91
C THR A 28 -8.84 -14.64 -13.42
N ASN A 29 -8.65 -15.69 -12.62
CA ASN A 29 -9.73 -16.39 -11.92
C ASN A 29 -9.91 -15.91 -10.47
N ASP A 30 -9.09 -14.96 -10.01
CA ASP A 30 -9.12 -14.44 -8.64
C ASP A 30 -8.95 -12.91 -8.62
N GLU A 31 -10.04 -12.20 -8.92
CA GLU A 31 -10.09 -10.74 -8.93
C GLU A 31 -9.77 -10.13 -7.55
N THR A 32 -10.15 -10.82 -6.47
CA THR A 32 -9.88 -10.36 -5.10
C THR A 32 -8.39 -10.35 -4.82
N LYS A 33 -7.70 -11.43 -5.20
CA LYS A 33 -6.24 -11.52 -5.13
C LYS A 33 -5.55 -10.52 -6.06
N LEU A 34 -6.04 -10.34 -7.29
CA LEU A 34 -5.53 -9.33 -8.23
C LEU A 34 -5.52 -7.92 -7.60
N ILE A 35 -6.68 -7.47 -7.11
CA ILE A 35 -6.81 -6.15 -6.48
C ILE A 35 -5.90 -6.05 -5.26
N ARG A 36 -5.83 -7.12 -4.45
CA ARG A 36 -5.00 -7.19 -3.25
C ARG A 36 -3.53 -7.01 -3.61
N ASP A 37 -3.01 -7.85 -4.49
CA ASP A 37 -1.58 -7.91 -4.81
C ASP A 37 -1.15 -6.65 -5.59
N PHE A 38 -1.99 -6.12 -6.48
CA PHE A 38 -1.80 -4.82 -7.13
C PHE A 38 -1.64 -3.69 -6.11
N ASN A 39 -2.60 -3.53 -5.19
CA ASN A 39 -2.55 -2.48 -4.17
C ASN A 39 -1.31 -2.62 -3.27
N TRP A 40 -0.94 -3.86 -2.92
CA TRP A 40 0.27 -4.11 -2.13
C TRP A 40 1.52 -3.70 -2.87
N LEU A 41 1.66 -4.11 -4.12
CA LEU A 41 2.82 -3.76 -4.93
C LEU A 41 2.94 -2.24 -5.04
N CYS A 42 1.87 -1.54 -5.42
CA CYS A 42 1.88 -0.07 -5.50
C CYS A 42 2.27 0.59 -4.16
N SER A 43 1.83 0.03 -3.03
CA SER A 43 2.21 0.56 -1.71
C SER A 43 3.69 0.44 -1.38
N ASN A 44 4.47 -0.36 -2.09
CA ASN A 44 5.91 -0.47 -1.89
C ASN A 44 6.73 0.54 -2.73
N TYR A 45 6.07 1.32 -3.60
CA TYR A 45 6.74 2.27 -4.49
C TYR A 45 6.35 3.71 -4.17
N SER A 46 7.30 4.64 -4.36
CA SER A 46 7.03 6.08 -4.30
C SER A 46 6.52 6.58 -5.64
N LEU A 47 6.52 7.90 -5.83
CA LEU A 47 6.45 8.51 -7.15
C LEU A 47 7.59 8.01 -8.03
N MET A 48 7.25 7.60 -9.24
CA MET A 48 8.19 7.13 -10.26
C MET A 48 8.28 8.13 -11.40
N ASP A 49 9.46 8.22 -11.99
CA ASP A 49 9.76 9.16 -13.07
C ASP A 49 9.66 8.49 -14.44
N PHE A 50 9.31 9.27 -15.45
CA PHE A 50 9.50 8.90 -16.86
C PHE A 50 9.68 10.13 -17.74
N GLU A 51 10.31 9.92 -18.89
CA GLU A 51 10.51 10.94 -19.91
C GLU A 51 9.72 10.59 -21.17
N VAL A 52 9.07 11.58 -21.77
CA VAL A 52 8.49 11.48 -23.12
C VAL A 52 9.52 11.95 -24.13
N ASN A 53 9.91 11.08 -25.07
CA ASN A 53 10.94 11.33 -26.09
C ASN A 53 10.35 11.58 -27.50
N GLY A 54 9.28 12.36 -27.56
CA GLY A 54 8.60 12.67 -28.81
C GLY A 54 7.83 11.48 -29.39
N PHE A 55 7.65 11.49 -30.71
CA PHE A 55 6.76 10.57 -31.41
C PHE A 55 7.51 9.47 -32.14
N ASN A 56 6.90 8.30 -32.18
CA ASN A 56 7.34 7.16 -32.98
C ASN A 56 6.13 6.39 -33.54
N THR A 57 6.39 5.39 -34.38
CA THR A 57 5.36 4.67 -35.13
C THR A 57 5.60 3.17 -35.18
N PHE A 58 4.54 2.39 -35.01
CA PHE A 58 4.54 0.97 -35.39
C PHE A 58 3.97 0.86 -36.80
N GLU A 59 4.86 0.64 -37.78
CA GLU A 59 4.50 0.58 -39.21
C GLU A 59 3.47 -0.53 -39.51
N GLU A 60 3.71 -1.73 -38.98
CA GLU A 60 2.89 -2.91 -39.24
C GLU A 60 1.42 -2.70 -38.83
N ASN A 61 1.22 -2.05 -37.69
CA ASN A 61 -0.10 -1.85 -37.09
C ASN A 61 -0.65 -0.43 -37.29
N LYS A 62 0.09 0.42 -38.03
CA LYS A 62 -0.27 1.82 -38.33
C LYS A 62 -0.62 2.61 -37.07
N VAL A 63 0.22 2.49 -36.05
CA VAL A 63 0.04 3.13 -34.74
C VAL A 63 1.00 4.28 -34.59
N ILE A 64 0.51 5.40 -34.06
CA ILE A 64 1.32 6.56 -33.69
C ILE A 64 1.29 6.67 -32.17
N PHE A 65 2.48 6.73 -31.57
CA PHE A 65 2.64 6.73 -30.12
C PHE A 65 3.72 7.72 -29.68
N LEU A 66 3.70 8.06 -28.39
CA LEU A 66 4.82 8.74 -27.75
C LEU A 66 5.75 7.73 -27.13
N ASP A 67 7.03 7.90 -27.40
CA ASP A 67 8.09 7.06 -26.85
C ASP A 67 8.33 7.44 -25.39
N ILE A 68 8.38 6.43 -24.51
CA ILE A 68 8.50 6.63 -23.06
C ILE A 68 9.80 6.00 -22.58
N ASN A 69 10.66 6.83 -21.99
CA ASN A 69 11.82 6.38 -21.25
C ASN A 69 11.46 6.29 -19.76
N PRO A 70 11.28 5.08 -19.20
CA PRO A 70 11.02 4.94 -17.77
C PRO A 70 12.25 5.30 -16.94
N SER A 71 12.06 5.75 -15.70
CA SER A 71 13.13 5.66 -14.70
C SER A 71 13.41 4.20 -14.35
N ARG A 72 14.55 3.94 -13.69
CA ARG A 72 14.88 2.61 -13.19
C ARG A 72 13.77 2.05 -12.30
N GLU A 73 13.20 2.88 -11.43
CA GLU A 73 12.13 2.51 -10.51
C GLU A 73 10.83 2.14 -11.24
N MET A 74 10.46 2.88 -12.30
CA MET A 74 9.27 2.56 -13.09
C MET A 74 9.43 1.25 -13.87
N ASP A 75 10.62 1.03 -14.42
CA ASP A 75 10.97 -0.20 -15.12
C ASP A 75 10.97 -1.42 -14.17
N GLU A 76 11.55 -1.27 -12.97
CA GLU A 76 11.49 -2.27 -11.90
C GLU A 76 10.05 -2.51 -11.43
N PHE A 77 9.24 -1.47 -11.26
CA PHE A 77 7.83 -1.58 -10.87
C PHE A 77 7.03 -2.39 -11.88
N ARG A 78 7.18 -2.09 -13.17
CA ARG A 78 6.52 -2.83 -14.26
C ARG A 78 6.92 -4.30 -14.24
N TRP A 79 8.20 -4.59 -14.10
CA TRP A 79 8.69 -5.98 -14.05
C TRP A 79 8.10 -6.72 -12.84
N ASN A 80 8.15 -6.10 -11.66
CA ASN A 80 7.61 -6.70 -10.44
C ASN A 80 6.07 -6.86 -10.50
N LEU A 81 5.37 -6.00 -11.23
CA LEU A 81 3.94 -6.16 -11.51
C LEU A 81 3.69 -7.44 -12.30
N ALA A 82 4.38 -7.63 -13.43
CA ALA A 82 4.22 -8.85 -14.23
C ALA A 82 4.53 -10.12 -13.41
N GLN A 83 5.63 -10.12 -12.66
CA GLN A 83 6.03 -11.24 -11.79
C GLN A 83 5.05 -11.50 -10.65
N THR A 84 4.43 -10.46 -10.09
CA THR A 84 3.42 -10.59 -9.04
C THR A 84 2.14 -11.24 -9.58
N LEU A 85 1.76 -10.92 -10.82
CA LEU A 85 0.51 -11.39 -11.43
C LEU A 85 0.65 -12.75 -12.11
N GLU A 86 1.83 -13.08 -12.63
CA GLU A 86 2.15 -14.32 -13.38
C GLU A 86 1.56 -15.60 -12.76
N PRO A 87 1.63 -15.86 -11.43
CA PRO A 87 1.22 -17.15 -10.88
C PRO A 87 -0.29 -17.46 -11.00
N TYR A 88 -1.13 -16.48 -11.33
CA TYR A 88 -2.58 -16.63 -11.34
C TYR A 88 -3.30 -15.75 -12.37
N CYS A 89 -2.55 -15.05 -13.22
CA CYS A 89 -3.07 -14.29 -14.36
C CYS A 89 -2.45 -14.80 -15.66
N GLN A 90 -3.24 -14.83 -16.72
CA GLN A 90 -2.75 -15.13 -18.07
C GLN A 90 -2.34 -13.83 -18.74
N LEU A 91 -1.05 -13.48 -18.66
CA LEU A 91 -0.47 -12.27 -19.24
C LEU A 91 -0.07 -12.48 -20.72
N ASN A 92 0.35 -11.40 -21.39
CA ASN A 92 0.85 -11.51 -22.77
C ASN A 92 2.31 -11.95 -22.79
N LYS A 93 2.75 -12.48 -23.95
CA LYS A 93 4.14 -12.95 -24.14
C LYS A 93 5.18 -11.88 -23.75
N PHE A 94 4.98 -10.64 -24.17
CA PHE A 94 5.89 -9.53 -23.87
C PHE A 94 5.87 -9.12 -22.39
N ASP A 95 4.85 -9.51 -21.62
CA ASP A 95 4.80 -9.25 -20.17
C ASP A 95 5.88 -10.03 -19.41
N TYR A 96 6.31 -11.17 -19.96
CA TYR A 96 7.36 -12.03 -19.41
C TYR A 96 8.78 -11.62 -19.82
N GLU A 97 8.93 -10.61 -20.68
CA GLU A 97 10.22 -10.14 -21.16
C GLU A 97 10.73 -8.97 -20.31
N ARG A 98 12.03 -9.00 -19.93
CA ARG A 98 12.63 -7.92 -19.12
C ARG A 98 12.74 -6.62 -19.91
N LYS A 99 13.02 -6.72 -21.21
CA LYS A 99 13.02 -5.60 -22.14
C LYS A 99 11.58 -5.31 -22.53
N TYR A 100 11.07 -4.13 -22.18
CA TYR A 100 9.71 -3.72 -22.46
C TYR A 100 9.70 -2.33 -23.11
N GLU A 101 8.92 -2.19 -24.17
CA GLU A 101 8.80 -0.93 -24.92
C GLU A 101 7.66 -0.09 -24.34
N PHE A 102 8.00 0.82 -23.42
CA PHE A 102 7.03 1.75 -22.87
C PHE A 102 6.61 2.77 -23.93
N HIS A 103 5.31 2.91 -24.10
CA HIS A 103 4.74 3.88 -25.03
C HIS A 103 3.37 4.34 -24.54
N THR A 104 2.91 5.48 -25.05
CA THR A 104 1.50 5.88 -24.95
C THR A 104 0.93 6.10 -26.33
N THR A 105 -0.13 5.37 -26.62
CA THR A 105 -0.80 5.41 -27.91
C THR A 105 -1.56 6.72 -28.09
N ILE A 106 -1.32 7.39 -29.22
CA ILE A 106 -2.03 8.61 -29.61
C ILE A 106 -3.11 8.29 -30.62
N ALA A 107 -2.79 7.50 -31.64
CA ALA A 107 -3.71 7.13 -32.71
C ALA A 107 -3.46 5.69 -33.18
N ILE A 108 -4.54 4.95 -33.43
CA ILE A 108 -4.55 3.55 -33.89
C ILE A 108 -5.59 3.35 -34.98
N LYS A 109 -5.49 2.25 -35.74
CA LYS A 109 -6.45 1.85 -36.79
C LYS A 109 -6.60 2.91 -37.89
N LEU A 110 -5.51 3.57 -38.24
CA LEU A 110 -5.47 4.60 -39.27
C LEU A 110 -5.48 3.98 -40.69
N LEU A 111 -6.16 4.63 -41.63
CA LEU A 111 -5.99 4.33 -43.05
C LEU A 111 -4.58 4.71 -43.52
N ASP A 112 -4.08 4.10 -44.59
CA ASP A 112 -2.68 4.31 -45.03
C ASP A 112 -2.33 5.78 -45.30
N ASP A 113 -3.23 6.50 -45.96
CA ASP A 113 -3.00 7.91 -46.29
C ASP A 113 -3.08 8.81 -45.06
N GLU A 114 -3.95 8.48 -44.10
CA GLU A 114 -4.03 9.18 -42.80
C GLU A 114 -2.78 8.94 -41.97
N PHE A 115 -2.33 7.67 -41.86
CA PHE A 115 -1.11 7.29 -41.15
C PHE A 115 0.11 8.03 -41.72
N LYS A 116 0.29 8.04 -43.05
CA LYS A 116 1.38 8.78 -43.70
C LYS A 116 1.34 10.28 -43.43
N ARG A 117 0.15 10.89 -43.46
CA ARG A 117 -0.04 12.33 -43.19
C ARG A 117 0.34 12.67 -41.75
N ILE A 118 -0.16 11.91 -40.77
CA ILE A 118 0.09 12.17 -39.35
C ILE A 118 1.56 11.85 -39.02
N LYS A 119 2.12 10.75 -39.55
CA LYS A 119 3.55 10.41 -39.43
C LYS A 119 4.43 11.57 -39.88
N LYS A 120 4.22 12.10 -41.10
CA LYS A 120 4.99 13.23 -41.63
C LYS A 120 4.87 14.48 -40.77
N TYR A 121 3.72 14.69 -40.13
CA TYR A 121 3.51 15.81 -39.21
C TYR A 121 4.28 15.63 -37.91
N VAL A 122 4.21 14.46 -37.28
CA VAL A 122 4.88 14.20 -35.99
C VAL A 122 6.40 14.07 -36.13
N GLU A 123 6.91 13.56 -37.25
CA GLU A 123 8.35 13.50 -37.55
C GLU A 123 9.02 14.87 -37.58
N ARG A 124 8.26 15.93 -37.92
CA ARG A 124 8.74 17.32 -37.93
C ARG A 124 8.82 17.93 -36.53
N LYS A 125 8.23 17.28 -35.52
CA LYS A 125 8.17 17.74 -34.12
C LYS A 125 9.28 17.14 -33.25
N LYS A 126 10.35 16.57 -33.84
CA LYS A 126 11.49 15.99 -33.10
C LYS A 126 12.11 17.00 -32.12
N GLY A 127 12.45 16.53 -30.91
CA GLY A 127 13.09 17.34 -29.86
C GLY A 127 12.27 17.56 -28.58
N LEU A 128 11.08 16.96 -28.47
CA LEU A 128 10.24 17.06 -27.28
C LEU A 128 10.73 16.11 -26.20
N LYS A 129 11.37 16.67 -25.16
CA LYS A 129 11.78 15.94 -23.96
C LYS A 129 11.08 16.54 -22.76
N PHE A 130 10.12 15.80 -22.21
CA PHE A 130 9.37 16.24 -21.03
C PHE A 130 9.49 15.19 -19.93
N LYS A 131 9.77 15.64 -18.71
CA LYS A 131 9.83 14.80 -17.51
C LYS A 131 8.45 14.79 -16.86
N TYR A 132 8.01 13.60 -16.47
CA TYR A 132 6.72 13.38 -15.83
C TYR A 132 6.87 12.49 -14.60
N LYS A 133 5.90 12.62 -13.69
CA LYS A 133 5.73 11.77 -12.51
C LYS A 133 4.52 10.86 -12.73
N MET A 134 4.69 9.58 -12.46
CA MET A 134 3.58 8.63 -12.41
C MET A 134 2.82 8.81 -11.09
N ILE A 135 1.73 9.56 -11.12
CA ILE A 135 0.93 9.88 -9.92
C ILE A 135 -0.09 8.80 -9.56
N ARG A 136 -0.57 8.04 -10.55
CA ARG A 136 -1.56 6.97 -10.36
C ARG A 136 -1.30 5.75 -11.25
N ALA A 137 -1.68 4.58 -10.77
CA ALA A 137 -1.74 3.32 -11.52
C ALA A 137 -3.16 2.76 -11.50
N THR A 138 -3.66 2.26 -12.63
CA THR A 138 -5.08 1.88 -12.76
C THR A 138 -5.22 0.44 -13.27
N LEU A 139 -5.94 -0.39 -12.51
CA LEU A 139 -6.50 -1.64 -12.99
C LEU A 139 -7.84 -1.36 -13.69
N VAL A 140 -7.93 -1.79 -14.95
CA VAL A 140 -9.12 -1.61 -15.79
C VAL A 140 -9.74 -2.97 -16.08
N LYS A 141 -11.06 -3.07 -15.89
CA LYS A 141 -11.88 -4.22 -16.25
C LYS A 141 -13.02 -3.74 -17.13
N ASP A 142 -13.20 -4.33 -18.31
CA ASP A 142 -14.30 -3.99 -19.22
C ASP A 142 -14.43 -2.48 -19.48
N GLN A 143 -13.30 -1.79 -19.71
CA GLN A 143 -13.20 -0.33 -19.91
C GLN A 143 -13.50 0.53 -18.68
N PHE A 144 -13.68 -0.09 -17.53
CA PHE A 144 -14.02 0.57 -16.27
C PHE A 144 -12.89 0.44 -15.26
N ILE A 145 -12.68 1.50 -14.47
CA ILE A 145 -11.75 1.46 -13.34
C ILE A 145 -12.26 0.40 -12.35
N LEU A 146 -11.49 -0.68 -12.19
CA LEU A 146 -11.71 -1.68 -11.15
C LEU A 146 -11.07 -1.22 -9.84
N ARG A 147 -9.85 -0.69 -9.94
CA ARG A 147 -9.06 -0.16 -8.84
C ARG A 147 -8.05 0.82 -9.39
N GLU A 148 -7.83 1.91 -8.68
CA GLU A 148 -6.71 2.81 -8.94
C GLU A 148 -5.86 2.91 -7.67
N TYR A 149 -4.58 3.19 -7.80
CA TYR A 149 -3.72 3.51 -6.68
C TYR A 149 -3.12 4.89 -6.88
N ASP A 150 -3.22 5.73 -5.87
CA ASP A 150 -2.64 7.08 -5.88
C ASP A 150 -1.36 7.10 -5.04
N PHE A 151 -0.23 7.40 -5.70
CA PHE A 151 1.09 7.36 -5.08
C PHE A 151 1.36 8.55 -4.17
N LEU A 152 0.63 9.66 -4.32
CA LEU A 152 0.71 10.83 -3.45
C LEU A 152 -0.21 10.67 -2.24
N LEU A 153 -1.43 10.19 -2.43
CA LEU A 153 -2.32 9.89 -1.30
C LEU A 153 -1.93 8.59 -0.57
N ARG A 154 -1.03 7.80 -1.16
CA ARG A 154 -0.53 6.52 -0.65
C ARG A 154 -1.66 5.53 -0.33
N ARG A 155 -2.68 5.51 -1.19
CA ARG A 155 -3.86 4.67 -0.97
C ARG A 155 -4.51 4.18 -2.27
N PRO A 156 -5.20 3.03 -2.23
CA PRO A 156 -6.09 2.62 -3.30
C PRO A 156 -7.35 3.49 -3.36
N LEU A 157 -7.85 3.73 -4.57
CA LEU A 157 -9.10 4.44 -4.87
C LEU A 157 -10.10 3.46 -5.50
N SER A 158 -11.35 3.50 -5.03
CA SER A 158 -12.46 2.90 -5.77
C SER A 158 -12.69 3.68 -7.07
N ARG A 159 -13.52 3.14 -7.97
CA ARG A 159 -13.94 3.87 -9.18
C ARG A 159 -14.51 5.25 -8.83
N GLU A 160 -15.40 5.32 -7.86
CA GLU A 160 -16.04 6.57 -7.43
C GLU A 160 -15.00 7.60 -6.99
N LEU A 161 -14.06 7.21 -6.13
CA LEU A 161 -12.99 8.09 -5.64
C LEU A 161 -11.97 8.45 -6.72
N ALA A 162 -11.70 7.56 -7.67
CA ALA A 162 -10.81 7.84 -8.79
C ALA A 162 -11.38 8.93 -9.70
N LEU A 163 -12.72 8.97 -9.84
CA LEU A 163 -13.46 9.95 -10.63
C LEU A 163 -13.83 11.23 -9.86
N ASP A 164 -13.58 11.25 -8.54
CA ASP A 164 -13.91 12.37 -7.67
C ASP A 164 -12.94 13.55 -7.88
N ARG A 165 -13.51 14.75 -8.08
CA ARG A 165 -12.75 15.97 -8.38
C ARG A 165 -11.99 16.51 -7.17
N ASP A 166 -12.54 16.38 -5.97
CA ASP A 166 -11.93 16.87 -4.74
C ASP A 166 -10.77 15.96 -4.34
N ILE A 167 -10.92 14.64 -4.52
CA ILE A 167 -9.81 13.69 -4.38
C ILE A 167 -8.68 14.02 -5.35
N TYR A 168 -9.01 14.31 -6.62
CA TYR A 168 -7.99 14.69 -7.61
C TYR A 168 -7.33 16.04 -7.27
N ALA A 169 -8.09 17.04 -6.81
CA ALA A 169 -7.54 18.31 -6.35
C ALA A 169 -6.58 18.12 -5.16
N HIS A 170 -6.90 17.21 -4.24
CA HIS A 170 -6.01 16.84 -3.14
C HIS A 170 -4.71 16.22 -3.65
N THR A 171 -4.78 15.26 -4.59
CA THR A 171 -3.60 14.70 -5.26
C THR A 171 -2.71 15.81 -5.83
N LEU A 172 -3.29 16.80 -6.52
CA LEU A 172 -2.54 17.91 -7.10
C LEU A 172 -1.90 18.82 -6.04
N ASN A 173 -2.58 19.09 -4.93
CA ASN A 173 -2.01 19.86 -3.82
C ASN A 173 -0.79 19.14 -3.22
N LEU A 174 -0.86 17.82 -3.05
CA LEU A 174 0.27 17.02 -2.58
C LEU A 174 1.40 16.95 -3.60
N LEU A 175 1.07 16.96 -4.89
CA LEU A 175 2.08 17.04 -5.95
C LEU A 175 2.85 18.37 -5.87
N SER A 176 2.15 19.49 -5.65
CA SER A 176 2.79 20.80 -5.43
C SER A 176 3.68 20.78 -4.18
N ALA A 177 3.15 20.28 -3.05
CA ALA A 177 3.92 20.13 -1.80
C ALA A 177 5.16 19.24 -1.97
N TYR A 178 5.06 18.20 -2.82
CA TYR A 178 6.20 17.36 -3.18
C TYR A 178 7.30 18.13 -3.92
N PHE A 179 6.93 18.97 -4.89
CA PHE A 179 7.91 19.82 -5.60
C PHE A 179 8.47 20.95 -4.73
N GLU A 180 7.71 21.42 -3.74
CA GLU A 180 8.17 22.37 -2.73
C GLU A 180 9.07 21.73 -1.65
N GLY A 181 9.13 20.39 -1.59
CA GLY A 181 9.88 19.64 -0.59
C GLY A 181 9.22 19.57 0.79
N SER A 182 7.97 20.02 0.92
CA SER A 182 7.19 19.97 2.17
C SER A 182 6.45 18.63 2.36
N TYR A 183 6.47 17.76 1.35
CA TYR A 183 5.86 16.44 1.39
C TYR A 183 6.70 15.40 0.63
N ASN A 184 6.91 14.22 1.21
CA ASN A 184 7.56 13.10 0.53
C ASN A 184 6.78 11.79 0.72
N PRO A 185 6.13 11.25 -0.34
CA PRO A 185 5.39 10.00 -0.25
C PRO A 185 6.28 8.79 0.08
N GLY A 186 7.59 8.91 -0.12
CA GLY A 186 8.57 7.86 0.11
C GLY A 186 8.96 7.63 1.57
N GLU A 187 8.75 8.61 2.46
CA GLU A 187 9.07 8.48 3.90
C GLU A 187 8.27 7.36 4.59
N TYR A 188 7.15 6.97 3.97
CA TYR A 188 6.22 5.96 4.47
C TYR A 188 6.42 4.59 3.81
N ILE A 189 7.49 4.39 3.05
CA ILE A 189 7.84 3.10 2.45
C ILE A 189 8.65 2.31 3.47
N SER A 190 8.14 1.15 3.92
CA SER A 190 9.00 0.17 4.59
C SER A 190 10.08 -0.28 3.61
N GLU A 191 11.32 -0.44 4.09
CA GLU A 191 12.50 -0.90 3.34
C GLU A 191 12.12 -1.68 2.08
N ARG A 192 12.48 -1.13 0.91
CA ARG A 192 12.15 -1.70 -0.41
C ARG A 192 12.33 -3.21 -0.33
N ILE A 193 11.23 -3.95 -0.45
CA ILE A 193 11.33 -5.40 -0.61
C ILE A 193 11.90 -5.58 -2.01
N GLU A 194 13.22 -5.72 -2.11
CA GLU A 194 13.77 -6.55 -3.18
C GLU A 194 13.12 -7.92 -2.97
N ILE A 195 12.38 -8.39 -3.98
CA ILE A 195 11.92 -9.77 -4.01
C ILE A 195 13.03 -10.50 -4.77
N PRO A 196 13.97 -11.20 -4.09
CA PRO A 196 14.76 -12.19 -4.79
C PRO A 196 13.79 -13.29 -5.24
N GLN A 197 14.04 -13.88 -6.42
CA GLN A 197 13.26 -15.01 -6.93
C GLN A 197 12.96 -16.03 -5.82
N LYS A 198 11.70 -16.11 -5.41
CA LYS A 198 11.26 -17.10 -4.42
C LYS A 198 11.29 -18.48 -5.05
N SER A 199 12.34 -19.24 -4.74
CA SER A 199 12.37 -20.67 -5.06
C SER A 199 11.28 -21.41 -4.28
N LEU A 200 10.79 -22.52 -4.85
CA LEU A 200 9.82 -23.45 -4.26
C LEU A 200 10.14 -23.85 -2.79
N ILE A 201 11.41 -23.78 -2.41
CA ILE A 201 11.95 -24.08 -1.09
C ILE A 201 11.47 -23.08 -0.02
N GLU A 202 11.22 -21.81 -0.35
CA GLU A 202 10.77 -20.82 0.64
C GLU A 202 9.31 -20.99 1.06
N ASN A 203 8.45 -21.38 0.11
CA ASN A 203 7.06 -21.71 0.41
C ASN A 203 7.00 -22.90 1.39
N ILE A 204 7.89 -23.89 1.20
CA ILE A 204 8.05 -25.02 2.12
C ILE A 204 8.65 -24.56 3.47
N LYS A 205 9.66 -23.66 3.49
CA LYS A 205 10.21 -23.09 4.72
C LYS A 205 9.19 -22.29 5.53
N SER A 206 8.22 -21.62 4.90
CA SER A 206 7.16 -20.90 5.63
C SER A 206 6.27 -21.83 6.47
N VAL A 207 6.03 -23.05 5.97
CA VAL A 207 5.36 -24.13 6.70
C VAL A 207 6.21 -24.56 7.90
N PHE A 208 7.52 -24.70 7.71
CA PHE A 208 8.49 -25.07 8.76
C PHE A 208 9.02 -23.89 9.61
N ARG A 209 8.56 -22.65 9.38
CA ARG A 209 9.01 -21.48 10.16
C ARG A 209 8.63 -21.66 11.62
N LYS A 210 9.55 -21.38 12.54
CA LYS A 210 9.23 -21.35 13.97
C LYS A 210 8.10 -20.33 14.24
N SER A 211 7.21 -20.65 15.17
CA SER A 211 6.17 -19.72 15.63
C SER A 211 6.83 -18.47 16.21
N LYS A 212 6.27 -17.30 15.90
CA LYS A 212 6.71 -16.00 16.43
C LYS A 212 5.72 -15.43 17.44
N VAL A 213 6.20 -14.45 18.20
CA VAL A 213 5.40 -13.67 19.15
C VAL A 213 5.33 -12.24 18.66
N PHE A 214 4.11 -11.69 18.59
CA PHE A 214 3.85 -10.33 18.20
C PHE A 214 3.14 -9.55 19.29
N VAL A 215 3.28 -8.22 19.27
CA VAL A 215 2.55 -7.27 20.13
C VAL A 215 1.93 -6.17 19.28
N THR A 216 0.75 -5.68 19.65
CA THR A 216 0.07 -4.52 19.04
C THR A 216 -1.13 -4.08 19.87
N SER A 217 -1.62 -2.87 19.66
CA SER A 217 -2.84 -2.35 20.30
C SER A 217 -3.59 -1.35 19.42
N ASP A 218 -4.74 -0.89 19.92
CA ASP A 218 -5.42 0.31 19.46
C ASP A 218 -5.90 0.23 18.00
N LEU A 219 -6.28 -0.96 17.51
CA LEU A 219 -6.83 -1.08 16.15
C LEU A 219 -8.03 -0.15 15.97
N HIS A 220 -8.87 0.01 17.01
CA HIS A 220 -10.06 0.85 16.95
C HIS A 220 -10.91 0.57 15.70
N LEU A 221 -11.09 -0.71 15.38
CA LEU A 221 -11.99 -1.11 14.31
C LEU A 221 -13.38 -0.54 14.56
N ASP A 222 -14.09 -0.15 13.50
CA ASP A 222 -15.39 0.53 13.57
C ASP A 222 -15.39 1.97 14.13
N HIS A 223 -14.23 2.52 14.52
CA HIS A 223 -14.18 3.82 15.15
C HIS A 223 -13.96 4.96 14.15
N ALA A 224 -15.03 5.55 13.61
CA ALA A 224 -14.91 6.64 12.63
C ALA A 224 -14.09 7.85 13.13
N ASN A 225 -14.27 8.25 14.39
CA ASN A 225 -13.64 9.46 14.93
C ASN A 225 -12.12 9.31 15.11
N ILE A 226 -11.59 8.09 15.28
CA ILE A 226 -10.15 7.87 15.49
C ILE A 226 -9.34 8.32 14.27
N ILE A 227 -9.93 8.21 13.07
CA ILE A 227 -9.30 8.63 11.83
C ILE A 227 -8.96 10.11 11.89
N LYS A 228 -9.92 10.95 12.29
CA LYS A 228 -9.70 12.39 12.44
C LYS A 228 -8.81 12.71 13.64
N TYR A 229 -9.03 12.03 14.77
CA TYR A 229 -8.34 12.31 16.03
C TYR A 229 -6.83 12.05 15.95
N CYS A 230 -6.42 10.94 15.33
CA CYS A 230 -5.01 10.57 15.16
C CYS A 230 -4.44 10.93 13.77
N LYS A 231 -5.26 11.58 12.92
CA LYS A 231 -4.96 11.81 11.50
C LYS A 231 -4.55 10.52 10.78
N ARG A 232 -5.25 9.41 11.06
CA ARG A 232 -4.95 8.13 10.39
C ARG A 232 -5.18 8.26 8.88
N PRO A 233 -4.35 7.63 8.04
CA PRO A 233 -4.41 7.80 6.59
C PRO A 233 -5.50 6.92 5.94
N PHE A 234 -6.70 6.88 6.52
CA PHE A 234 -7.82 6.07 6.05
C PHE A 234 -8.97 6.97 5.58
N LEU A 235 -9.65 6.57 4.50
CA LEU A 235 -10.77 7.34 3.96
C LEU A 235 -11.93 7.40 4.95
N ASP A 236 -12.31 6.23 5.44
CA ASP A 236 -13.44 6.00 6.30
C ASP A 236 -13.19 4.75 7.13
N THR A 237 -14.15 4.43 7.99
CA THR A 237 -14.10 3.29 8.88
C THR A 237 -13.98 1.95 8.15
N ALA A 238 -14.66 1.79 7.01
CA ALA A 238 -14.63 0.53 6.28
C ALA A 238 -13.25 0.28 5.64
N ASP A 239 -12.64 1.33 5.09
CA ASP A 239 -11.27 1.31 4.56
C ASP A 239 -10.25 1.00 5.67
N MET A 240 -10.32 1.72 6.79
CA MET A 240 -9.46 1.47 7.95
C MET A 240 -9.53 0.01 8.40
N ASN A 241 -10.75 -0.50 8.62
CA ASN A 241 -10.96 -1.86 9.10
C ASN A 241 -10.32 -2.90 8.16
N LYS A 242 -10.55 -2.74 6.86
CA LYS A 242 -10.00 -3.64 5.84
C LYS A 242 -8.48 -3.62 5.84
N VAL A 243 -7.87 -2.44 5.92
CA VAL A 243 -6.40 -2.30 5.91
C VAL A 243 -5.78 -2.88 7.17
N LEU A 244 -6.34 -2.62 8.36
CA LEU A 244 -5.82 -3.12 9.63
C LEU A 244 -5.89 -4.65 9.72
N VAL A 245 -7.04 -5.25 9.38
CA VAL A 245 -7.20 -6.72 9.34
C VAL A 245 -6.23 -7.35 8.34
N ARG A 246 -6.06 -6.72 7.18
CA ARG A 246 -5.11 -7.20 6.16
C ARG A 246 -3.66 -7.13 6.63
N ASN A 247 -3.27 -6.00 7.21
CA ASN A 247 -1.93 -5.80 7.74
C ASN A 247 -1.61 -6.84 8.82
N TRP A 248 -2.56 -7.09 9.72
CA TRP A 248 -2.45 -8.17 10.69
C TRP A 248 -2.22 -9.52 10.02
N ASN A 249 -3.10 -9.93 9.11
CA ASN A 249 -3.06 -11.27 8.50
C ASN A 249 -1.89 -11.49 7.55
N ASN A 250 -1.28 -10.42 7.03
CA ASN A 250 -0.05 -10.48 6.26
C ASN A 250 1.20 -10.62 7.13
N THR A 251 1.14 -10.17 8.39
CA THR A 251 2.25 -10.23 9.35
C THR A 251 2.20 -11.50 10.19
N VAL A 252 1.00 -11.91 10.60
CA VAL A 252 0.73 -12.97 11.57
C VAL A 252 0.15 -14.18 10.87
N SER A 253 0.72 -15.35 11.13
CA SER A 253 0.20 -16.65 10.69
C SER A 253 -0.58 -17.35 11.82
N ASN A 254 -1.36 -18.39 11.48
CA ASN A 254 -2.20 -19.12 12.45
C ASN A 254 -1.43 -19.86 13.55
N LYS A 255 -0.11 -20.05 13.41
CA LYS A 255 0.76 -20.65 14.44
C LYS A 255 1.39 -19.64 15.38
N ASP A 256 1.34 -18.35 15.04
CA ASP A 256 1.96 -17.29 15.83
C ASP A 256 1.05 -16.89 17.02
N THR A 257 1.66 -16.32 18.05
CA THR A 257 0.94 -15.75 19.20
C THR A 257 0.97 -14.24 19.11
N VAL A 258 -0.15 -13.58 19.36
CA VAL A 258 -0.22 -12.12 19.41
C VAL A 258 -0.73 -11.70 20.77
N TYR A 259 0.05 -10.89 21.48
CA TYR A 259 -0.43 -10.17 22.65
C TYR A 259 -1.06 -8.86 22.18
N PHE A 260 -2.37 -8.76 22.28
CA PHE A 260 -3.14 -7.58 21.87
C PHE A 260 -3.44 -6.70 23.08
N LEU A 261 -2.92 -5.47 23.11
CA LEU A 261 -2.95 -4.58 24.27
C LEU A 261 -4.12 -3.58 24.19
N GLY A 262 -5.31 -4.07 23.92
CA GLY A 262 -6.56 -3.34 24.09
C GLY A 262 -6.98 -2.41 22.94
N ASP A 263 -8.22 -1.96 23.03
CA ASP A 263 -8.96 -1.11 22.11
C ASP A 263 -9.06 -1.69 20.69
N LEU A 264 -9.66 -2.89 20.61
CA LEU A 264 -9.82 -3.62 19.34
C LEU A 264 -10.84 -2.94 18.44
N ALA A 265 -12.02 -2.65 18.96
CA ALA A 265 -13.13 -2.11 18.19
C ALA A 265 -13.99 -1.17 19.04
N TYR A 266 -14.48 -0.07 18.45
CA TYR A 266 -15.29 0.92 19.14
C TYR A 266 -16.13 1.74 18.17
N GLY A 267 -17.27 2.26 18.63
CA GLY A 267 -18.12 3.17 17.85
C GLY A 267 -19.59 2.77 17.80
N ARG A 268 -20.43 3.68 17.28
CA ARG A 268 -21.87 3.44 17.14
C ARG A 268 -22.12 2.35 16.09
N GLY A 269 -22.76 1.26 16.50
CA GLY A 269 -22.97 0.10 15.62
C GLY A 269 -21.69 -0.72 15.38
N SER A 270 -20.66 -0.53 16.21
CA SER A 270 -19.45 -1.34 16.18
C SER A 270 -19.78 -2.81 16.35
N ARG A 271 -19.05 -3.66 15.62
CA ARG A 271 -19.09 -5.10 15.82
C ARG A 271 -18.33 -5.46 17.09
N THR A 272 -18.63 -6.62 17.65
CA THR A 272 -18.00 -7.09 18.89
C THR A 272 -16.53 -7.44 18.66
N ALA A 273 -15.75 -7.43 19.75
CA ALA A 273 -14.37 -7.92 19.72
C ALA A 273 -14.31 -9.36 19.14
N ASP A 274 -15.28 -10.22 19.51
CA ASP A 274 -15.34 -11.61 19.06
C ASP A 274 -15.53 -11.74 17.54
N TYR A 275 -16.35 -10.87 16.93
CA TYR A 275 -16.52 -10.81 15.48
C TYR A 275 -15.20 -10.50 14.78
N TRP A 276 -14.44 -9.54 15.32
CA TRP A 276 -13.19 -9.11 14.73
C TRP A 276 -12.07 -10.13 14.93
N LEU A 277 -11.94 -10.72 16.11
CA LEU A 277 -10.93 -11.73 16.38
C LEU A 277 -11.07 -12.96 15.49
N LYS A 278 -12.30 -13.37 15.12
CA LYS A 278 -12.55 -14.46 14.16
C LYS A 278 -11.97 -14.21 12.76
N GLN A 279 -11.64 -12.96 12.43
CA GLN A 279 -11.02 -12.58 11.15
C GLN A 279 -9.50 -12.40 11.23
N LEU A 280 -8.92 -12.47 12.43
CA LEU A 280 -7.49 -12.23 12.66
C LEU A 280 -6.75 -13.56 12.82
N ASN A 281 -5.66 -13.71 12.09
CA ASN A 281 -4.77 -14.87 12.19
C ASN A 281 -4.06 -14.90 13.55
N GLY A 282 -3.72 -16.11 13.98
CA GLY A 282 -2.88 -16.35 15.16
C GLY A 282 -3.67 -16.58 16.44
N LYS A 283 -2.94 -16.92 17.51
CA LYS A 283 -3.49 -17.11 18.84
C LYS A 283 -3.43 -15.77 19.58
N VAL A 284 -4.57 -15.11 19.72
CA VAL A 284 -4.63 -13.78 20.33
C VAL A 284 -4.81 -13.89 21.84
N PHE A 285 -3.82 -13.40 22.58
CA PHE A 285 -3.88 -13.17 24.02
C PHE A 285 -4.27 -11.72 24.25
N PHE A 286 -5.42 -11.48 24.90
CA PHE A 286 -6.07 -10.17 24.89
C PHE A 286 -5.94 -9.48 26.25
N ILE A 287 -5.20 -8.37 26.29
CA ILE A 287 -5.16 -7.43 27.40
C ILE A 287 -6.22 -6.35 27.16
N LYS A 288 -7.05 -6.09 28.17
CA LYS A 288 -8.25 -5.28 28.09
C LYS A 288 -7.90 -3.80 27.88
N GLY A 289 -8.48 -3.19 26.85
CA GLY A 289 -8.48 -1.75 26.65
C GLY A 289 -9.67 -1.06 27.30
N ASN A 290 -9.75 0.27 27.12
CA ASN A 290 -10.84 1.08 27.66
C ASN A 290 -12.20 0.72 27.06
N HIS A 291 -12.20 0.32 25.79
CA HIS A 291 -13.41 0.13 24.99
C HIS A 291 -13.80 -1.34 24.85
N ASP A 292 -12.99 -2.27 25.37
CA ASP A 292 -13.20 -3.69 25.15
C ASP A 292 -14.14 -4.31 26.17
N VAL A 293 -15.18 -4.93 25.62
CA VAL A 293 -16.12 -5.80 26.33
C VAL A 293 -16.32 -7.07 25.50
N SER A 294 -16.25 -8.22 26.15
CA SER A 294 -16.60 -9.51 25.54
C SER A 294 -17.07 -10.51 26.59
N ASN A 295 -17.91 -11.43 26.14
CA ASN A 295 -18.36 -12.60 26.91
C ASN A 295 -17.77 -13.92 26.40
N GLU A 296 -17.11 -13.95 25.22
CA GLU A 296 -16.56 -15.18 24.61
C GLU A 296 -15.05 -15.31 24.84
N ILE A 297 -14.32 -14.20 24.93
CA ILE A 297 -12.86 -14.19 25.14
C ILE A 297 -12.52 -13.76 26.57
N LYS A 298 -11.44 -14.34 27.09
CA LYS A 298 -10.88 -13.89 28.36
C LYS A 298 -10.10 -12.60 28.13
N LEU A 299 -10.53 -11.54 28.81
CA LEU A 299 -9.85 -10.26 28.88
C LEU A 299 -9.00 -10.23 30.15
N TYR A 300 -7.71 -9.95 30.00
CA TYR A 300 -6.77 -9.78 31.12
C TYR A 300 -6.56 -8.29 31.37
N ASP A 301 -6.49 -7.85 32.62
CA ASP A 301 -6.20 -6.43 32.92
C ASP A 301 -4.73 -6.09 32.63
N ASP A 302 -3.84 -7.06 32.86
CA ASP A 302 -2.41 -7.01 32.59
C ASP A 302 -1.82 -8.42 32.45
N PHE A 303 -0.55 -8.50 32.03
CA PHE A 303 0.18 -9.75 31.96
C PHE A 303 1.70 -9.53 32.05
N ILE A 304 2.40 -10.38 32.79
CA ILE A 304 3.88 -10.41 32.77
C ILE A 304 4.33 -11.44 31.73
N LEU A 305 4.94 -10.97 30.66
CA LEU A 305 5.54 -11.80 29.63
C LEU A 305 7.04 -11.92 29.88
N GLU A 306 7.51 -13.15 30.09
CA GLU A 306 8.93 -13.47 30.02
C GLU A 306 9.26 -13.88 28.58
N TYR A 307 10.15 -13.15 27.92
CA TYR A 307 10.55 -13.40 26.54
C TYR A 307 12.06 -13.23 26.38
N ALA A 308 12.74 -14.30 25.97
CA ALA A 308 14.19 -14.42 26.05
C ALA A 308 14.70 -14.09 27.47
N ASN A 309 15.59 -13.10 27.61
CA ASN A 309 16.16 -12.69 28.90
C ASN A 309 15.45 -11.47 29.51
N TYR A 310 14.31 -11.07 28.95
CA TYR A 310 13.56 -9.88 29.36
C TYR A 310 12.23 -10.24 30.02
N LYS A 311 11.81 -9.38 30.95
CA LYS A 311 10.45 -9.36 31.48
C LYS A 311 9.74 -8.11 30.99
N PHE A 312 8.52 -8.30 30.52
CA PHE A 312 7.66 -7.24 30.01
C PHE A 312 6.37 -7.21 30.81
N PHE A 313 6.02 -6.04 31.37
CA PHE A 313 4.69 -5.80 31.90
C PHE A 313 3.79 -5.30 30.78
N LEU A 314 2.82 -6.11 30.37
CA LEU A 314 1.87 -5.79 29.31
C LEU A 314 0.62 -5.22 29.96
N THR A 315 0.28 -3.98 29.61
CA THR A 315 -0.96 -3.34 30.03
C THR A 315 -1.45 -2.41 28.92
N HIS A 316 -2.74 -2.12 28.83
CA HIS A 316 -3.21 -1.17 27.83
C HIS A 316 -2.74 0.26 28.15
N ARG A 317 -2.86 0.69 29.42
CA ARG A 317 -2.62 2.07 29.86
C ARG A 317 -1.28 2.19 30.58
N PRO A 318 -0.38 3.10 30.18
CA PRO A 318 0.89 3.33 30.88
C PRO A 318 0.74 3.62 32.39
N GLU A 319 -0.36 4.23 32.79
CA GLU A 319 -0.64 4.58 34.19
C GLU A 319 -0.89 3.34 35.07
N ASN A 320 -1.16 2.18 34.48
CA ASN A 320 -1.37 0.93 35.19
C ASN A 320 -0.07 0.18 35.49
N ILE A 321 1.09 0.68 35.03
CA ILE A 321 2.39 0.09 35.36
C ILE A 321 2.60 0.23 36.88
N PRO A 322 2.87 -0.88 37.61
CA PRO A 322 3.10 -0.81 39.05
C PRO A 322 4.30 0.08 39.38
N SER A 323 4.18 0.91 40.41
CA SER A 323 5.26 1.85 40.81
C SER A 323 6.59 1.18 41.18
N GLY A 324 6.57 -0.11 41.54
CA GLY A 324 7.76 -0.92 41.83
C GLY A 324 8.29 -1.73 40.64
N TRP A 325 7.71 -1.59 39.45
CA TRP A 325 8.17 -2.31 38.26
C TRP A 325 9.43 -1.66 37.69
N ASN A 326 10.53 -2.42 37.62
CA ASN A 326 11.84 -1.92 37.19
C ASN A 326 12.31 -2.47 35.83
N ASP A 327 11.56 -3.42 35.26
CA ASP A 327 11.82 -4.01 33.95
C ASP A 327 11.05 -3.25 32.85
N TRP A 328 11.01 -3.78 31.63
CA TRP A 328 10.33 -3.12 30.52
C TRP A 328 8.81 -3.25 30.63
N ALA A 329 8.09 -2.25 30.14
CA ALA A 329 6.64 -2.30 29.97
C ALA A 329 6.27 -2.13 28.49
N ILE A 330 5.23 -2.84 28.05
CA ILE A 330 4.64 -2.68 26.71
C ILE A 330 3.22 -2.15 26.92
N CYS A 331 2.89 -1.04 26.28
CA CYS A 331 1.64 -0.31 26.45
C CYS A 331 1.00 0.05 25.12
N GLY A 332 -0.31 0.27 25.13
CA GLY A 332 -1.06 0.91 24.05
C GLY A 332 -1.51 2.31 24.48
N HIS A 333 -2.76 2.66 24.15
CA HIS A 333 -3.52 3.83 24.62
C HIS A 333 -3.01 5.20 24.14
N SER A 334 -1.71 5.45 24.26
CA SER A 334 -1.09 6.70 23.87
C SER A 334 -0.83 6.72 22.36
N HIS A 335 -1.73 7.34 21.60
CA HIS A 335 -1.56 7.49 20.14
C HIS A 335 -0.44 8.48 19.76
N ASN A 336 -0.31 8.74 18.46
CA ASN A 336 0.67 9.67 17.87
C ASN A 336 0.49 11.17 18.19
N ASN A 337 -0.41 11.53 19.10
CA ASN A 337 -0.66 12.93 19.46
C ASN A 337 0.33 13.49 20.48
N ASN A 338 1.06 12.64 21.20
CA ASN A 338 2.06 13.04 22.20
C ASN A 338 3.32 12.15 22.13
N LEU A 339 4.02 12.20 20.99
CA LEU A 339 5.21 11.37 20.74
C LEU A 339 6.43 11.75 21.59
N HIS A 340 6.44 12.96 22.16
CA HIS A 340 7.52 13.38 23.06
C HIS A 340 7.48 12.57 24.36
N GLU A 341 6.29 12.36 24.92
CA GLU A 341 6.10 11.65 26.18
C GLU A 341 5.86 10.14 25.98
N TYR A 342 5.25 9.75 24.86
CA TYR A 342 4.95 8.36 24.54
C TYR A 342 5.50 7.95 23.17
N PRO A 343 6.83 8.02 22.95
CA PRO A 343 7.45 7.50 21.74
C PRO A 343 7.32 5.97 21.65
N PHE A 344 7.68 5.40 20.50
CA PHE A 344 7.65 3.95 20.28
C PHE A 344 8.52 3.21 21.32
N ILE A 345 9.73 3.71 21.58
CA ILE A 345 10.63 3.22 22.63
C ILE A 345 11.06 4.40 23.48
N ASP A 346 10.66 4.39 24.74
CA ASP A 346 11.09 5.29 25.79
C ASP A 346 12.09 4.55 26.68
N LYS A 347 13.39 4.77 26.43
CA LYS A 347 14.46 4.11 27.17
C LYS A 347 14.59 4.63 28.60
N GLU A 348 14.26 5.88 28.84
CA GLU A 348 14.36 6.51 30.16
C GLU A 348 13.37 5.86 31.12
N ASN A 349 12.12 5.67 30.67
CA ASN A 349 11.06 5.07 31.47
C ASN A 349 10.87 3.56 31.20
N LYS A 350 11.76 2.93 30.41
CA LYS A 350 11.67 1.52 29.98
C LYS A 350 10.28 1.13 29.46
N ARG A 351 9.68 1.97 28.61
CA ARG A 351 8.33 1.78 28.09
C ARG A 351 8.35 1.65 26.57
N ILE A 352 7.55 0.73 26.04
CA ILE A 352 7.35 0.50 24.61
C ILE A 352 5.89 0.77 24.30
N ASN A 353 5.62 1.65 23.34
CA ASN A 353 4.26 2.00 22.92
C ASN A 353 3.93 1.30 21.59
N VAL A 354 2.96 0.38 21.62
CA VAL A 354 2.58 -0.45 20.46
C VAL A 354 1.25 -0.05 19.83
N SER A 355 0.77 1.17 20.11
CA SER A 355 -0.37 1.75 19.39
C SER A 355 -0.08 1.76 17.89
N VAL A 356 -1.04 1.33 17.08
CA VAL A 356 -0.83 1.09 15.65
C VAL A 356 -0.27 2.27 14.86
N GLU A 357 -0.50 3.51 15.29
CA GLU A 357 0.08 4.69 14.66
C GLU A 357 1.61 4.69 14.71
N LEU A 358 2.21 4.12 15.77
CA LEU A 358 3.66 4.07 15.97
C LEU A 358 4.28 2.85 15.30
N THR A 359 3.47 1.83 14.99
CA THR A 359 3.94 0.55 14.43
C THR A 359 3.66 0.40 12.94
N LYS A 360 3.35 1.51 12.25
CA LYS A 360 2.96 1.54 10.83
C LYS A 360 1.75 0.64 10.56
N TYR A 361 0.81 0.60 11.50
CA TYR A 361 -0.45 -0.12 11.44
C TYR A 361 -0.30 -1.64 11.27
N LYS A 362 0.72 -2.23 11.91
CA LYS A 362 1.03 -3.67 11.85
C LYS A 362 1.41 -4.21 13.23
N PRO A 363 1.17 -5.52 13.49
CA PRO A 363 1.77 -6.18 14.64
C PRO A 363 3.30 -6.14 14.59
N VAL A 364 3.92 -5.95 15.75
CA VAL A 364 5.38 -5.83 15.90
C VAL A 364 5.94 -7.14 16.42
N ASP A 365 6.98 -7.64 15.76
CA ASP A 365 7.70 -8.86 16.17
C ASP A 365 8.49 -8.58 17.45
N MET A 366 8.36 -9.45 18.47
CA MET A 366 9.09 -9.32 19.72
C MET A 366 10.62 -9.36 19.50
N ASP A 367 11.10 -10.15 18.54
CA ASP A 367 12.53 -10.21 18.23
C ASP A 367 13.05 -8.85 17.72
N PHE A 368 12.25 -8.16 16.90
CA PHE A 368 12.57 -6.81 16.42
C PHE A 368 12.61 -5.78 17.55
N ILE A 369 11.72 -5.91 18.56
CA ILE A 369 11.74 -5.06 19.74
C ILE A 369 13.06 -5.25 20.49
N LEU A 370 13.48 -6.49 20.74
CA LEU A 370 14.74 -6.77 21.44
C LEU A 370 15.94 -6.12 20.72
N GLU A 371 16.01 -6.23 19.39
CA GLU A 371 17.05 -5.58 18.59
C GLU A 371 17.09 -4.05 18.77
N GLN A 372 15.96 -3.41 19.04
CA GLN A 372 15.94 -1.96 19.30
C GLN A 372 16.32 -1.60 20.74
N LEU A 373 16.16 -2.52 21.69
CA LEU A 373 16.56 -2.31 23.09
C LEU A 373 18.08 -2.42 23.26
N GLU A 374 18.75 -3.20 22.40
CA GLU A 374 20.19 -3.44 22.42
C GLU A 374 21.03 -2.36 21.70
N LYS A 375 20.41 -1.57 20.81
CA LYS A 375 20.99 -0.35 20.24
C LYS A 375 20.95 0.77 21.27
#